data_AF-A0A1H0YWN3-F1
#
_entry.id   AF-A0A1H0YWN3-F1
#
_cell.length_a   1.000
_cell.length_b   1.000
_cell.length_c   1.000
_cell.angle_alpha   90.00
_cell.angle_beta   90.00
_cell.angle_gamma   90.00
#
_symmetry.space_group_name_H-M   'P 1'
#
loop_
_entity.id
_entity.type
_entity.pdbx_description
1 polymer ?
#
loop_
_entity_poly.entity_id
_entity_poly.type
_entity_poly.pdbx_seq_one_letter_code
_entity_poly.pdbx_strand_id
1 'polypeptide(L)'
;MNEDIKIIFSKNLNRLMELKRETATEVSEKTGIAYSTVNDWKNGKKMARGGNLQKLSDHFGVNISDLTSENSAHQMIVNKPAFIELKGKVAAGLPLEMFDVPELVSVPYEVRERYPNSYLLELKGDSMNKLFMDGSYVLIDPCDNLENGEIGVVRVNHTEATLKRFYKLGDAIMLQPESTNPDHQNQTYDCSEGECESISILGKLVWAMTPIGMKF
;
A
#
# COMPACT_ATOMS: atom_id res chain seq x y z
N MET A 1 39.52 5.49 8.70
CA MET A 1 38.80 4.60 9.64
C MET A 1 37.59 5.27 10.31
N ASN A 2 37.67 6.51 10.82
CA ASN A 2 36.51 7.16 11.50
C ASN A 2 35.77 8.19 10.61
N GLU A 3 36.29 8.46 9.42
CA GLU A 3 35.76 9.45 8.47
C GLU A 3 34.71 8.81 7.55
N ASP A 4 34.96 7.56 7.15
CA ASP A 4 34.05 6.72 6.37
C ASP A 4 32.68 6.55 7.08
N ILE A 5 32.70 6.29 8.39
CA ILE A 5 31.50 6.07 9.22
C ILE A 5 30.57 7.31 9.25
N LYS A 6 31.12 8.53 9.28
CA LYS A 6 30.30 9.76 9.26
C LYS A 6 29.63 9.96 7.91
N ILE A 7 30.35 9.64 6.84
CA ILE A 7 29.84 9.74 5.46
C ILE A 7 28.72 8.73 5.25
N ILE A 8 28.91 7.48 5.70
CA ILE A 8 27.91 6.42 5.67
C ILE A 8 26.64 6.87 6.42
N PHE A 9 26.80 7.33 7.66
CA PHE A 9 25.68 7.80 8.46
C PHE A 9 24.94 8.99 7.84
N SER A 10 25.68 9.98 7.34
CA SER A 10 25.10 11.13 6.65
C SER A 10 24.27 10.70 5.43
N LYS A 11 24.82 9.81 4.60
CA LYS A 11 24.13 9.26 3.43
C LYS A 11 22.86 8.50 3.83
N ASN A 12 22.94 7.65 4.86
CA ASN A 12 21.81 6.88 5.36
C ASN A 12 20.71 7.78 5.94
N LEU A 13 21.09 8.79 6.74
CA LEU A 13 20.15 9.76 7.32
C LEU A 13 19.43 10.56 6.22
N ASN A 14 20.17 11.10 5.25
CA ASN A 14 19.58 11.83 4.12
C ASN A 14 18.59 10.97 3.32
N ARG A 15 18.92 9.70 3.10
CA ARG A 15 18.03 8.74 2.41
C ARG A 15 16.72 8.54 3.18
N LEU A 16 16.78 8.34 4.50
CA LEU A 16 15.59 8.16 5.33
C LEU A 16 14.70 9.42 5.34
N MET A 17 15.32 10.59 5.40
CA MET A 17 14.62 11.88 5.30
C MET A 17 13.90 12.03 3.97
N GLU A 18 14.56 11.69 2.85
CA GLU A 18 13.97 11.76 1.51
C GLU A 18 12.75 10.83 1.36
N LEU A 19 12.85 9.61 1.90
CA LEU A 19 11.77 8.61 1.82
C LEU A 19 10.53 9.03 2.60
N LYS A 20 10.71 9.63 3.79
CA LYS A 20 9.60 10.20 4.58
C LYS A 20 9.17 11.58 4.09
N ARG A 21 9.87 12.15 3.11
CA ARG A 21 9.69 13.53 2.61
C ARG A 21 9.81 14.58 3.72
N GLU A 22 10.75 14.37 4.64
CA GLU A 22 10.97 15.23 5.79
C GLU A 22 12.22 16.11 5.63
N THR A 23 12.11 17.34 6.11
CA THR A 23 13.19 18.31 6.23
C THR A 23 13.94 18.15 7.56
N ALA A 24 15.14 18.72 7.65
CA ALA A 24 15.92 18.70 8.90
C ALA A 24 15.18 19.42 10.05
N THR A 25 14.32 20.38 9.72
CA THR A 25 13.45 21.08 10.67
C THR A 25 12.39 20.13 11.23
N GLU A 26 11.68 19.41 10.37
CA GLU A 26 10.65 18.47 10.81
C GLU A 26 11.24 17.31 11.63
N VAL A 27 12.41 16.80 11.24
CA VAL A 27 13.13 15.78 12.03
C VAL A 27 13.52 16.34 13.40
N SER A 28 14.00 17.59 13.46
CA SER A 28 14.33 18.25 14.72
C SER A 28 13.12 18.35 15.65
N GLU A 29 11.97 18.79 15.12
CA GLU A 29 10.73 18.94 15.86
C GLU A 29 10.20 17.60 16.38
N LYS A 30 10.18 16.57 15.53
CA LYS A 30 9.62 15.24 15.86
C LYS A 30 10.51 14.44 16.81
N THR A 31 11.84 14.56 16.69
CA THR A 31 12.79 13.81 17.53
C THR A 31 13.20 14.55 18.81
N GLY A 32 12.93 15.86 18.89
CA GLY A 32 13.44 16.74 19.94
C GLY A 32 14.96 16.89 19.92
N ILE A 33 15.62 16.63 18.79
CA ILE A 33 17.05 16.84 18.57
C ILE A 33 17.21 18.23 17.97
N ALA A 34 18.13 19.05 18.48
CA ALA A 34 18.34 20.40 17.96
C ALA A 34 18.64 20.42 16.45
N TYR A 35 17.98 21.30 15.70
CA TYR A 35 18.16 21.49 14.25
C TYR A 35 19.63 21.56 13.82
N SER A 36 20.45 22.35 14.53
CA SER A 36 21.87 22.48 14.24
C SER A 36 22.62 21.14 14.29
N THR A 37 22.20 20.26 15.18
CA THR A 37 22.75 18.92 15.34
C THR A 37 22.32 18.00 14.19
N VAL A 38 21.05 18.02 13.81
CA VAL A 38 20.53 17.29 12.64
C VAL A 38 21.23 17.78 11.36
N ASN A 39 21.42 19.09 11.21
CA ASN A 39 22.09 19.69 10.08
C ASN A 39 23.59 19.35 10.02
N ASP A 40 24.29 19.31 11.16
CA ASP A 40 25.69 18.84 11.22
C ASP A 40 25.82 17.39 10.75
N TRP A 41 24.86 16.53 11.11
CA TRP A 41 24.80 15.13 10.71
C TRP A 41 24.49 14.96 9.23
N LYS A 42 23.47 15.68 8.73
CA LYS A 42 23.07 15.70 7.32
C LYS A 42 24.23 16.07 6.39
N ASN A 43 25.14 16.93 6.85
CA ASN A 43 26.30 17.38 6.10
C ASN A 43 27.57 16.55 6.39
N GLY A 44 27.46 15.42 7.10
CA GLY A 44 28.59 14.54 7.42
C GLY A 44 29.64 15.14 8.36
N LYS A 45 29.38 16.30 8.98
CA LYS A 45 30.33 16.97 9.89
C LYS A 45 30.51 16.16 11.18
N LYS A 46 29.43 15.55 11.67
CA LYS A 46 29.37 14.72 12.89
C LYS A 46 28.49 13.50 12.65
N MET A 47 28.49 12.57 13.60
CA MET A 47 27.61 11.41 13.62
C MET A 47 26.77 11.43 14.90
N ALA A 48 25.53 10.95 14.82
CA ALA A 48 24.72 10.72 16.02
C ALA A 48 25.34 9.58 16.85
N ARG A 49 25.16 9.67 18.18
CA ARG A 49 25.65 8.67 19.14
C ARG A 49 24.64 8.48 20.27
N GLY A 50 24.69 7.32 20.92
CA GLY A 50 23.90 7.03 22.13
C GLY A 50 22.40 7.27 21.93
N GLY A 51 21.76 7.97 22.88
CA GLY A 51 20.31 8.22 22.86
C GLY A 51 19.80 8.96 21.62
N ASN A 52 20.63 9.72 20.92
CA ASN A 52 20.21 10.38 19.68
C ASN A 52 20.10 9.39 18.51
N LEU A 53 20.91 8.31 18.48
CA LEU A 53 20.72 7.23 17.51
C LEU A 53 19.39 6.51 17.76
N GLN A 54 19.06 6.26 19.03
CA GLN A 54 17.79 5.62 19.39
C GLN A 54 16.60 6.49 18.97
N LYS A 55 16.63 7.79 19.26
CA LYS A 55 15.58 8.73 18.82
C LYS A 55 15.37 8.73 17.30
N LEU A 56 16.45 8.70 16.53
CA LEU A 56 16.35 8.61 15.07
C LEU A 56 15.82 7.24 14.62
N SER A 57 16.29 6.16 15.25
CA SER A 57 15.83 4.79 15.00
C SER A 57 14.33 4.64 15.24
N ASP A 58 13.84 5.17 16.37
CA ASP A 58 12.43 5.13 16.74
C ASP A 58 11.57 5.98 15.78
N HIS A 59 12.02 7.20 15.48
CA HIS A 59 11.34 8.13 14.58
C HIS A 59 11.21 7.59 13.15
N PHE A 60 12.31 7.08 12.58
CA PHE A 60 12.30 6.51 11.23
C PHE A 60 11.79 5.07 11.18
N GLY A 61 11.61 4.41 12.34
CA GLY A 61 11.17 3.03 12.43
C GLY A 61 12.19 2.00 11.91
N VAL A 62 13.48 2.33 11.95
CA VAL A 62 14.60 1.53 11.41
C VAL A 62 15.50 1.03 12.52
N ASN A 63 16.35 0.03 12.28
CA ASN A 63 17.38 -0.38 13.23
C ASN A 63 18.54 0.62 13.26
N ILE A 64 19.28 0.68 14.38
CA ILE A 64 20.48 1.52 14.49
C ILE A 64 21.56 1.13 13.45
N SER A 65 21.64 -0.15 13.08
CA SER A 65 22.50 -0.63 11.99
C SER A 65 22.19 0.07 10.66
N ASP A 66 20.93 0.40 10.41
CA ASP A 66 20.45 0.98 9.14
C ASP A 66 20.94 2.42 8.99
N LEU A 67 21.23 3.07 10.13
CA LEU A 67 21.86 4.37 10.22
C LEU A 67 23.39 4.27 10.13
N THR A 68 24.00 3.22 10.69
CA THR A 68 25.44 3.22 11.01
C THR A 68 26.30 2.32 10.11
N SER A 69 25.71 1.39 9.35
CA SER A 69 26.42 0.40 8.54
C SER A 69 26.42 0.73 7.04
N GLU A 70 27.46 0.28 6.35
CA GLU A 70 27.56 0.25 4.88
C GLU A 70 26.60 -0.81 4.33
N ASN A 71 25.32 -0.49 4.32
CA ASN A 71 24.34 -1.35 3.69
C ASN A 71 24.27 -1.00 2.21
N SER A 72 24.52 -1.99 1.34
CA SER A 72 24.17 -1.88 -0.08
C SER A 72 22.71 -1.42 -0.15
N ALA A 73 22.45 -0.39 -0.97
CA ALA A 73 21.28 0.49 -0.94
C ALA A 73 19.88 -0.18 -1.09
N HIS A 74 19.78 -1.51 -0.95
CA HIS A 74 18.59 -2.33 -1.14
C HIS A 74 18.12 -3.09 0.10
N GLN A 75 18.87 -3.19 1.20
CA GLN A 75 18.56 -4.22 2.21
C GLN A 75 17.92 -3.78 3.55
N MET A 76 17.76 -2.49 3.87
CA MET A 76 17.29 -2.13 5.23
C MET A 76 16.30 -0.96 5.30
N ILE A 77 15.08 -1.23 4.84
CA ILE A 77 13.82 -0.62 5.36
C ILE A 77 12.73 -1.69 5.63
N VAL A 78 12.90 -2.92 5.14
CA VAL A 78 11.84 -3.94 5.04
C VAL A 78 11.60 -4.75 6.33
N ASN A 79 12.09 -4.34 7.51
CA ASN A 79 12.09 -5.23 8.70
C ASN A 79 11.05 -4.91 9.79
N LYS A 80 10.10 -3.98 9.58
CA LYS A 80 8.88 -3.95 10.40
C LYS A 80 7.75 -4.62 9.64
N PRO A 81 7.32 -5.84 10.02
CA PRO A 81 6.10 -6.40 9.47
C PRO A 81 4.93 -5.50 9.86
N ALA A 82 4.21 -5.00 8.87
CA ALA A 82 2.94 -4.34 9.09
C ALA A 82 1.82 -5.34 8.80
N PHE A 83 0.71 -5.25 9.53
CA PHE A 83 -0.40 -6.17 9.38
C PHE A 83 -1.65 -5.39 8.96
N ILE A 84 -2.39 -5.97 8.02
CA ILE A 84 -3.69 -5.46 7.56
C ILE A 84 -4.73 -6.56 7.72
N GLU A 85 -5.94 -6.16 8.09
CA GLU A 85 -7.09 -7.04 8.23
C GLU A 85 -7.56 -7.55 6.87
N LEU A 86 -7.70 -8.87 6.76
CA LEU A 86 -8.41 -9.55 5.69
C LEU A 86 -9.90 -9.55 6.00
N LYS A 87 -10.66 -8.70 5.30
CA LYS A 87 -12.09 -8.50 5.59
C LYS A 87 -13.00 -9.53 4.94
N GLY A 88 -12.50 -10.29 3.97
CA GLY A 88 -13.31 -11.24 3.25
C GLY A 88 -12.68 -11.71 1.96
N LYS A 89 -13.48 -12.47 1.22
CA LYS A 89 -13.18 -12.92 -0.14
C LYS A 89 -14.05 -12.12 -1.10
N VAL A 90 -13.45 -11.52 -2.11
CA VAL A 90 -14.18 -10.86 -3.20
C VAL A 90 -14.14 -11.74 -4.42
N ALA A 91 -15.31 -12.15 -4.91
CA ALA A 91 -15.35 -12.96 -6.09
C ALA A 91 -15.34 -12.10 -7.37
N ALA A 92 -14.68 -12.66 -8.36
CA ALA A 92 -14.59 -12.22 -9.72
C ALA A 92 -15.92 -12.54 -10.45
N GLY A 93 -17.06 -12.14 -9.85
CA GLY A 93 -18.42 -12.37 -10.37
C GLY A 93 -19.37 -13.21 -9.50
N LEU A 94 -19.10 -13.38 -8.21
CA LEU A 94 -19.87 -14.14 -7.21
C LEU A 94 -19.72 -13.47 -5.81
N PRO A 95 -20.46 -13.88 -4.75
CA PRO A 95 -20.65 -13.05 -3.56
C PRO A 95 -19.40 -12.78 -2.73
N LEU A 96 -19.39 -11.63 -2.04
CA LEU A 96 -18.45 -11.35 -0.95
C LEU A 96 -18.80 -12.24 0.26
N GLU A 97 -17.85 -13.06 0.69
CA GLU A 97 -17.93 -13.76 2.00
C GLU A 97 -17.05 -13.00 3.01
N MET A 98 -17.63 -12.57 4.12
CA MET A 98 -16.87 -11.98 5.24
C MET A 98 -16.46 -13.05 6.25
N PHE A 99 -15.27 -12.94 6.82
CA PHE A 99 -14.79 -13.85 7.87
C PHE A 99 -15.36 -13.47 9.24
N ASP A 100 -15.73 -14.47 10.06
CA ASP A 100 -16.20 -14.27 11.45
C ASP A 100 -15.09 -13.80 12.41
N VAL A 101 -13.82 -13.98 12.04
CA VAL A 101 -12.64 -13.54 12.81
C VAL A 101 -11.67 -12.83 11.86
N PRO A 102 -11.17 -11.63 12.21
CA PRO A 102 -10.21 -10.92 11.37
C PRO A 102 -8.88 -11.67 11.28
N GLU A 103 -8.57 -12.17 10.08
CA GLU A 103 -7.24 -12.70 9.76
C GLU A 103 -6.31 -11.53 9.44
N LEU A 104 -5.15 -11.47 10.11
CA LEU A 104 -4.14 -10.43 9.88
C LEU A 104 -3.08 -10.94 8.92
N VAL A 105 -2.90 -10.22 7.82
CA VAL A 105 -1.93 -10.56 6.78
C VAL A 105 -0.77 -9.56 6.79
N SER A 106 0.46 -10.08 6.71
CA SER A 106 1.67 -9.26 6.66
C SER A 106 1.82 -8.55 5.31
N VAL A 107 2.06 -7.25 5.33
CA VAL A 107 2.31 -6.40 4.16
C VAL A 107 3.57 -5.56 4.36
N PRO A 108 4.17 -5.01 3.30
CA PRO A 108 5.25 -4.03 3.43
C PRO A 108 4.82 -2.82 4.27
N TYR A 109 5.70 -2.32 5.13
CA TYR A 109 5.41 -1.20 6.02
C TYR A 109 4.97 0.06 5.26
N GLU A 110 5.62 0.35 4.13
CA GLU A 110 5.36 1.51 3.29
C GLU A 110 3.95 1.47 2.67
N VAL A 111 3.44 0.27 2.41
CA VAL A 111 2.08 0.06 1.90
C VAL A 111 1.07 0.40 3.00
N ARG A 112 1.27 -0.09 4.23
CA ARG A 112 0.41 0.22 5.39
C ARG A 112 0.44 1.71 5.76
N GLU A 113 1.60 2.34 5.65
CA GLU A 113 1.78 3.76 5.94
C GLU A 113 1.08 4.63 4.90
N ARG A 114 1.19 4.26 3.61
CA ARG A 114 0.55 5.01 2.51
C ARG A 114 -0.97 4.91 2.53
N TYR A 115 -1.51 3.75 2.92
CA TYR A 115 -2.96 3.48 2.89
C TYR A 115 -3.48 3.08 4.27
N PRO A 116 -3.60 4.02 5.22
CA PRO A 116 -3.75 3.66 6.62
C PRO A 116 -5.11 3.07 7.00
N ASN A 117 -6.12 3.29 6.16
CA ASN A 117 -7.50 2.81 6.34
C ASN A 117 -7.85 1.65 5.41
N SER A 118 -6.86 1.14 4.67
CA SER A 118 -7.06 0.07 3.71
C SER A 118 -7.32 -1.29 4.37
N TYR A 119 -7.90 -2.19 3.59
CA TYR A 119 -8.20 -3.56 3.99
C TYR A 119 -7.88 -4.52 2.85
N LEU A 120 -7.59 -5.78 3.20
CA LEU A 120 -7.32 -6.83 2.22
C LEU A 120 -8.59 -7.60 1.89
N LEU A 121 -8.67 -8.03 0.64
CA LEU A 121 -9.63 -9.02 0.15
C LEU A 121 -8.87 -10.13 -0.56
N GLU A 122 -9.27 -11.38 -0.34
CA GLU A 122 -8.81 -12.52 -1.14
C GLU A 122 -9.64 -12.59 -2.43
N LEU A 123 -8.99 -12.66 -3.59
CA LEU A 123 -9.67 -12.84 -4.87
C LEU A 123 -10.14 -14.28 -5.04
N LYS A 124 -11.37 -14.43 -5.52
CA LYS A 124 -11.92 -15.73 -5.93
C LYS A 124 -12.41 -15.71 -7.37
N GLY A 125 -11.97 -16.65 -8.19
CA GLY A 125 -12.35 -16.77 -9.60
C GLY A 125 -11.39 -16.07 -10.56
N ASP A 126 -11.78 -16.01 -11.83
CA ASP A 126 -10.89 -15.72 -12.95
C ASP A 126 -11.23 -14.44 -13.74
N SER A 127 -12.18 -13.61 -13.28
CA SER A 127 -12.53 -12.36 -13.98
C SER A 127 -11.41 -11.34 -14.01
N MET A 128 -10.34 -11.51 -13.21
CA MET A 128 -9.18 -10.62 -13.15
C MET A 128 -7.87 -11.37 -13.43
N ASN A 129 -7.95 -12.57 -14.04
CA ASN A 129 -6.82 -13.49 -14.22
C ASN A 129 -5.68 -12.97 -15.12
N LYS A 130 -5.90 -11.92 -15.91
CA LYS A 130 -4.83 -11.25 -16.68
C LYS A 130 -3.88 -10.47 -15.77
N LEU A 131 -4.32 -10.10 -14.57
CA LEU A 131 -3.56 -9.27 -13.64
C LEU A 131 -3.21 -10.01 -12.35
N PHE A 132 -4.14 -10.82 -11.83
CA PHE A 132 -4.04 -11.45 -10.53
C PHE A 132 -4.47 -12.91 -10.60
N MET A 133 -3.78 -13.79 -9.89
CA MET A 133 -4.16 -15.20 -9.82
C MET A 133 -5.34 -15.39 -8.88
N ASP A 134 -6.08 -16.50 -9.05
CA ASP A 134 -7.06 -16.91 -8.06
C ASP A 134 -6.37 -17.11 -6.69
N GLY A 135 -7.02 -16.65 -5.62
CA GLY A 135 -6.46 -16.61 -4.26
C GLY A 135 -5.47 -15.48 -3.99
N SER A 136 -5.19 -14.60 -4.96
CA SER A 136 -4.36 -13.41 -4.71
C SER A 136 -5.01 -12.49 -3.68
N TYR A 137 -4.22 -11.79 -2.89
CA TYR A 137 -4.75 -10.76 -1.98
C TYR A 137 -4.62 -9.38 -2.62
N VAL A 138 -5.70 -8.60 -2.60
CA VAL A 138 -5.71 -7.23 -3.08
C VAL A 138 -5.98 -6.26 -1.94
N LEU A 139 -5.26 -5.15 -1.95
CA LEU A 139 -5.42 -4.08 -0.97
C LEU A 139 -6.33 -3.00 -1.53
N ILE A 140 -7.40 -2.74 -0.79
CA ILE A 140 -8.45 -1.79 -1.16
C ILE A 140 -8.36 -0.58 -0.23
N ASP A 141 -8.14 0.59 -0.82
CA ASP A 141 -8.25 1.88 -0.15
C ASP A 141 -9.69 2.38 -0.25
N PRO A 142 -10.44 2.53 0.86
CA PRO A 142 -11.84 2.95 0.83
C PRO A 142 -12.02 4.30 0.15
N CYS A 143 -12.91 4.35 -0.84
CA CYS A 143 -13.34 5.56 -1.54
C CYS A 143 -14.72 5.35 -2.14
N ASP A 144 -15.39 6.43 -2.51
CA ASP A 144 -16.73 6.45 -3.12
C ASP A 144 -16.70 6.79 -4.63
N ASN A 145 -15.50 7.00 -5.18
CA ASN A 145 -15.28 7.35 -6.58
C ASN A 145 -14.04 6.64 -7.15
N LEU A 146 -14.04 6.43 -8.47
CA LEU A 146 -12.94 5.86 -9.26
C LEU A 146 -12.76 6.68 -10.53
N GLU A 147 -11.52 6.85 -10.95
CA GLU A 147 -11.17 7.42 -12.25
C GLU A 147 -11.23 6.36 -13.35
N ASN A 148 -11.36 6.82 -14.61
CA ASN A 148 -11.41 5.92 -15.76
C ASN A 148 -10.13 5.10 -15.87
N GLY A 149 -10.30 3.78 -15.94
CA GLY A 149 -9.22 2.82 -16.01
C GLY A 149 -8.71 2.35 -14.64
N GLU A 150 -9.15 2.94 -13.53
CA GLU A 150 -8.84 2.41 -12.21
C GLU A 150 -9.57 1.08 -11.95
N ILE A 151 -8.97 0.24 -11.12
CA ILE A 151 -9.59 -1.00 -10.66
C ILE A 151 -10.09 -0.79 -9.25
N GLY A 152 -11.31 -1.19 -8.97
CA GLY A 152 -11.89 -1.04 -7.64
C GLY A 152 -12.95 -2.07 -7.35
N VAL A 153 -13.34 -2.11 -6.08
CA VAL A 153 -14.43 -2.95 -5.59
C VAL A 153 -15.72 -2.17 -5.80
N VAL A 154 -16.60 -2.74 -6.61
CA VAL A 154 -17.90 -2.17 -6.98
C VAL A 154 -18.99 -3.16 -6.62
N ARG A 155 -20.04 -2.67 -5.98
CA ARG A 155 -21.26 -3.43 -5.68
C ARG A 155 -22.35 -3.00 -6.64
N VAL A 156 -23.04 -3.97 -7.22
CA VAL A 156 -24.16 -3.74 -8.15
C VAL A 156 -25.45 -4.28 -7.53
N ASN A 157 -26.58 -3.59 -7.73
CA ASN A 157 -27.93 -3.99 -7.27
C ASN A 157 -28.04 -4.25 -5.77
N HIS A 158 -27.22 -3.60 -4.93
CA HIS A 158 -27.12 -3.87 -3.48
C HIS A 158 -26.83 -5.35 -3.13
N THR A 159 -26.38 -6.14 -4.11
CA THR A 159 -26.06 -7.54 -3.94
C THR A 159 -24.59 -7.67 -3.57
N GLU A 160 -23.78 -8.13 -4.51
CA GLU A 160 -22.43 -8.61 -4.32
C GLU A 160 -21.43 -7.56 -4.81
N ALA A 161 -20.32 -7.41 -4.10
CA ALA A 161 -19.23 -6.61 -4.62
C ALA A 161 -18.27 -7.48 -5.43
N THR A 162 -17.77 -6.89 -6.50
CA THR A 162 -16.84 -7.53 -7.43
C THR A 162 -15.69 -6.58 -7.72
N LEU A 163 -14.53 -7.14 -8.07
CA LEU A 163 -13.40 -6.37 -8.54
C LEU A 163 -13.47 -6.22 -10.06
N LYS A 164 -13.50 -4.98 -10.54
CA LYS A 164 -13.57 -4.66 -11.98
C LYS A 164 -12.76 -3.41 -12.29
N ARG A 165 -12.35 -3.27 -13.55
CA ARG A 165 -11.87 -2.00 -14.07
C ARG A 165 -13.06 -1.10 -14.36
N PHE A 166 -13.01 0.14 -13.88
CA PHE A 166 -14.09 1.09 -13.94
C PHE A 166 -13.89 2.09 -15.08
N TYR A 167 -14.97 2.38 -15.82
CA TYR A 167 -15.03 3.47 -16.78
C TYR A 167 -16.38 4.18 -16.69
N LYS A 168 -16.34 5.50 -16.66
CA LYS A 168 -17.47 6.40 -16.89
C LYS A 168 -17.39 6.93 -18.33
N LEU A 169 -18.37 6.58 -19.14
CA LEU A 169 -18.47 6.88 -20.57
C LEU A 169 -19.70 7.76 -20.83
N GLY A 170 -19.56 9.07 -20.59
CA GLY A 170 -20.72 9.97 -20.63
C GLY A 170 -21.74 9.61 -19.56
N ASP A 171 -22.96 9.26 -19.99
CA ASP A 171 -24.06 8.82 -19.14
C ASP A 171 -24.10 7.31 -18.90
N ALA A 172 -23.00 6.59 -19.15
CA ALA A 172 -22.91 5.17 -18.85
C ALA A 172 -21.73 4.85 -17.91
N ILE A 173 -21.90 3.82 -17.08
CA ILE A 173 -20.82 3.18 -16.33
C ILE A 173 -20.53 1.82 -16.96
N MET A 174 -19.27 1.56 -17.28
CA MET A 174 -18.80 0.26 -17.75
C MET A 174 -17.87 -0.37 -16.71
N LEU A 175 -18.19 -1.60 -16.33
CA LEU A 175 -17.39 -2.46 -15.47
C LEU A 175 -16.75 -3.55 -16.34
N GLN A 176 -15.44 -3.47 -16.51
CA GLN A 176 -14.68 -4.36 -17.37
C GLN A 176 -13.92 -5.41 -16.54
N PRO A 177 -14.11 -6.71 -16.82
CA PRO A 177 -13.22 -7.75 -16.31
C PRO A 177 -11.87 -7.72 -17.02
N GLU A 178 -10.83 -8.20 -16.33
CA GLU A 178 -9.49 -8.43 -16.85
C GLU A 178 -9.22 -9.93 -16.94
N SER A 179 -9.98 -10.61 -17.80
CA SER A 179 -9.96 -12.07 -17.92
C SER A 179 -9.56 -12.55 -19.31
N THR A 180 -8.92 -13.73 -19.38
CA THR A 180 -8.76 -14.53 -20.61
C THR A 180 -9.96 -15.43 -20.89
N ASN A 181 -10.84 -15.65 -19.92
CA ASN A 181 -12.03 -16.45 -20.08
C ASN A 181 -13.13 -15.61 -20.79
N PRO A 182 -13.65 -16.07 -21.95
CA PRO A 182 -14.64 -15.33 -22.75
C PRO A 182 -16.01 -15.20 -22.09
N ASP A 183 -16.31 -15.97 -21.04
CA ASP A 183 -17.57 -15.88 -20.30
C ASP A 183 -17.65 -14.59 -19.47
N HIS A 184 -16.51 -13.97 -19.16
CA HIS A 184 -16.45 -12.68 -18.48
C HIS A 184 -16.56 -11.54 -19.49
N GLN A 185 -17.76 -10.98 -19.61
CA GLN A 185 -18.05 -9.87 -20.51
C GLN A 185 -18.13 -8.53 -19.77
N ASN A 186 -17.91 -7.45 -20.51
CA ASN A 186 -18.10 -6.08 -20.00
C ASN A 186 -19.57 -5.89 -19.63
N GLN A 187 -19.80 -5.28 -18.48
CA GLN A 187 -21.14 -4.88 -18.03
C GLN A 187 -21.25 -3.37 -18.17
N THR A 188 -22.26 -2.90 -18.87
CA THR A 188 -22.52 -1.47 -19.08
C THR A 188 -23.87 -1.13 -18.50
N TYR A 189 -23.94 -0.03 -17.76
CA TYR A 189 -25.12 0.45 -17.05
C TYR A 189 -25.43 1.87 -17.52
N ASP A 190 -26.67 2.12 -17.93
CA ASP A 190 -27.13 3.42 -18.40
C ASP A 190 -27.61 4.29 -17.23
N CYS A 191 -26.89 5.37 -16.95
CA CYS A 191 -27.23 6.30 -15.88
C CYS A 191 -28.42 7.19 -16.24
N SER A 192 -28.73 7.38 -17.53
CA SER A 192 -29.90 8.16 -17.96
C SER A 192 -31.22 7.42 -17.67
N GLU A 193 -31.18 6.09 -17.60
CA GLU A 193 -32.29 5.23 -17.20
C GLU A 193 -32.29 4.90 -15.69
N GLY A 194 -31.35 5.48 -14.93
CA GLY A 194 -31.25 5.29 -13.48
C GLY A 194 -30.51 4.01 -13.04
N GLU A 195 -29.97 3.21 -13.96
CA GLU A 195 -29.31 1.93 -13.61
C GLU A 195 -28.08 2.12 -12.72
N CYS A 196 -27.39 3.25 -12.88
CA CYS A 196 -26.21 3.60 -12.10
C CYS A 196 -26.49 3.81 -10.60
N GLU A 197 -27.74 4.07 -10.19
CA GLU A 197 -28.12 4.17 -8.77
C GLU A 197 -27.90 2.84 -8.02
N SER A 198 -27.90 1.73 -8.76
CA SER A 198 -27.62 0.40 -8.23
C SER A 198 -26.13 0.15 -7.97
N ILE A 199 -25.24 1.03 -8.43
CA ILE A 199 -23.79 0.87 -8.37
C ILE A 199 -23.23 1.66 -7.18
N SER A 200 -22.54 0.96 -6.27
CA SER A 200 -21.78 1.58 -5.18
C SER A 200 -20.30 1.24 -5.33
N ILE A 201 -19.44 2.25 -5.31
CA ILE A 201 -17.99 2.07 -5.21
C ILE A 201 -17.64 1.89 -3.73
N LEU A 202 -16.89 0.84 -3.41
CA LEU A 202 -16.48 0.51 -2.03
C LEU A 202 -15.00 0.80 -1.76
N GLY A 203 -14.21 0.99 -2.82
CA GLY A 203 -12.81 1.37 -2.72
C GLY A 203 -11.99 1.04 -3.96
N LYS A 204 -10.77 1.58 -3.98
CA LYS A 204 -9.81 1.44 -5.06
C LYS A 204 -8.77 0.37 -4.75
N LEU A 205 -8.43 -0.45 -5.74
CA LEU A 205 -7.27 -1.33 -5.67
C LEU A 205 -5.99 -0.50 -5.78
N VAL A 206 -5.16 -0.57 -4.74
CA VAL A 206 -3.92 0.21 -4.64
C VAL A 206 -2.66 -0.66 -4.57
N TRP A 207 -2.81 -1.94 -4.24
CA TRP A 207 -1.72 -2.90 -4.13
C TRP A 207 -2.25 -4.34 -4.21
N ALA A 208 -1.37 -5.31 -4.50
CA ALA A 208 -1.72 -6.72 -4.52
C ALA A 208 -0.53 -7.62 -4.17
N MET A 209 -0.79 -8.83 -3.70
CA MET A 209 0.19 -9.90 -3.51
C MET A 209 -0.30 -11.24 -4.04
N THR A 210 0.65 -12.13 -4.33
CA THR A 210 0.36 -13.51 -4.70
C THR A 210 -0.21 -14.29 -3.51
N PRO A 211 -0.94 -15.40 -3.77
CA PRO A 211 -1.45 -16.25 -2.70
C PRO A 211 -0.32 -16.72 -1.78
N ILE A 212 -0.57 -16.69 -0.47
CA ILE A 212 0.38 -17.17 0.53
C ILE A 212 0.48 -18.70 0.42
N GLY A 213 1.70 -19.24 0.42
CA GLY A 213 1.94 -20.69 0.36
C GLY A 213 1.90 -21.30 -1.05
N MET A 214 1.80 -20.47 -2.10
CA MET A 214 1.95 -20.92 -3.48
C MET A 214 3.37 -21.47 -3.73
N LYS A 215 3.45 -22.61 -4.44
CA LYS A 215 4.71 -23.29 -4.80
C LYS A 215 4.91 -23.18 -6.32
N PHE A 216 6.16 -22.95 -6.75
CA PHE A 216 6.57 -22.86 -8.15
C PHE A 216 7.39 -24.10 -8.54
#